data_AF-A0A319ENQ0-F1
#
_entry.id   AF-A0A319ENQ0-F1
#
_cell.length_a   1.000
_cell.length_b   1.000
_cell.length_c   1.000
_cell.angle_alpha   90.00
_cell.angle_beta   90.00
_cell.angle_gamma   90.00
#
_symmetry.space_group_name_H-M   'P 1'
#
loop_
_entity.id
_entity.type
_entity.pdbx_description
1 polymer ?
#
loop_
_entity_poly.entity_id
_entity_poly.type
_entity_poly.pdbx_seq_one_letter_code
_entity_poly.pdbx_strand_id
1 'polypeptide(L)'
;MAFCADCLAYVRDVDAMFRENGRAWANHQFFRYALDKSCRGQLLIRGHCPQYRRRFREQPGRYMTQLDRPYEACRAIAACK
;
A
#
# COMPACT_ATOMS: atom_id res chain seq x y z
N MET A 1 -16.03 -5.94 -4.84
CA MET A 1 -15.34 -6.66 -3.74
C MET A 1 -13.88 -6.95 -4.05
N ALA A 2 -13.52 -7.43 -5.25
CA ALA A 2 -12.12 -7.75 -5.61
C ALA A 2 -11.14 -6.59 -5.41
N PHE A 3 -11.51 -5.35 -5.78
CA PHE A 3 -10.65 -4.17 -5.61
C PHE A 3 -10.27 -3.90 -4.14
N CYS A 4 -11.24 -3.96 -3.21
CA CYS A 4 -10.94 -3.79 -1.79
C CYS A 4 -10.05 -4.92 -1.26
N ALA A 5 -10.38 -6.18 -1.57
CA ALA A 5 -9.57 -7.33 -1.14
C ALA A 5 -8.13 -7.27 -1.66
N ASP A 6 -7.96 -6.90 -2.94
CA ASP A 6 -6.67 -6.73 -3.58
C ASP A 6 -5.87 -5.57 -2.94
N CYS A 7 -6.53 -4.49 -2.55
CA CYS A 7 -5.90 -3.41 -1.80
C CYS A 7 -5.43 -3.87 -0.42
N LEU A 8 -6.27 -4.63 0.32
CA LEU A 8 -5.91 -5.15 1.64
C LEU A 8 -4.67 -6.04 1.57
N ALA A 9 -4.61 -6.93 0.57
CA ALA A 9 -3.43 -7.76 0.32
C ALA A 9 -2.20 -6.90 -0.01
N TYR A 10 -2.36 -5.92 -0.89
CA TYR A 10 -1.29 -5.00 -1.27
C TYR A 10 -0.72 -4.21 -0.06
N VAL A 11 -1.59 -3.67 0.80
CA VAL A 11 -1.15 -2.94 2.01
C VAL A 11 -0.46 -3.88 3.00
N ARG A 12 -0.92 -5.12 3.15
CA ARG A 12 -0.25 -6.12 3.99
C ARG A 12 1.16 -6.46 3.49
N ASP A 13 1.35 -6.58 2.18
CA ASP A 13 2.67 -6.80 1.59
C ASP A 13 3.61 -5.61 1.85
N VAL A 14 3.09 -4.39 1.73
CA VAL A 14 3.85 -3.17 2.06
C VAL A 14 4.23 -3.13 3.55
N ASP A 15 3.28 -3.39 4.45
CA ASP A 15 3.52 -3.44 5.90
C ASP A 15 4.54 -4.53 6.28
N ALA A 16 4.47 -5.70 5.65
CA ALA A 16 5.45 -6.77 5.84
C ALA A 16 6.89 -6.29 5.53
N MET A 17 7.08 -5.54 4.45
CA MET A 17 8.40 -4.96 4.12
C MET A 17 8.89 -3.97 5.20
N PHE A 18 8.00 -3.20 5.80
CA PHE A 18 8.37 -2.31 6.91
C PHE A 18 8.75 -3.08 8.16
N ARG A 19 8.05 -4.17 8.47
CA ARG A 19 8.38 -5.04 9.61
C ARG A 19 9.73 -5.72 9.42
N GLU A 20 10.02 -6.20 8.21
CA GLU A 20 11.30 -6.83 7.86
C GLU A 20 12.48 -5.84 7.90
N ASN A 21 12.27 -4.58 7.52
CA ASN A 21 13.32 -3.58 7.43
C ASN A 21 13.41 -2.65 8.65
N GLY A 22 13.15 -3.17 9.84
CA GLY A 22 13.37 -2.45 11.10
C GLY A 22 12.45 -1.24 11.30
N ARG A 23 11.23 -1.26 10.75
CA ARG A 23 10.19 -0.24 11.02
C ARG A 23 10.62 1.17 10.57
N ALA A 24 10.97 1.30 9.28
CA ALA A 24 11.38 2.56 8.66
C ALA A 24 10.26 3.61 8.48
N TRP A 25 9.39 3.81 9.48
CA TRP A 25 8.16 4.63 9.47
C TRP A 25 8.37 6.14 9.29
N ALA A 26 9.61 6.63 9.24
CA ALA A 26 9.93 8.02 8.90
C ALA A 26 10.51 8.17 7.48
N ASN A 27 10.73 7.05 6.77
CA ASN A 27 11.42 7.05 5.49
C ASN A 27 10.44 7.01 4.31
N HIS A 28 10.09 8.20 3.80
CA HIS A 28 9.24 8.35 2.62
C HIS A 28 9.81 7.66 1.36
N GLN A 29 11.13 7.57 1.21
CA GLN A 29 11.73 6.87 0.07
C GLN A 29 11.50 5.36 0.19
N PHE A 30 11.66 4.81 1.39
CA PHE A 30 11.37 3.41 1.65
C PHE A 30 9.89 3.09 1.41
N PHE A 31 8.98 3.98 1.82
CA PHE A 31 7.55 3.83 1.52
C PHE A 31 7.29 3.75 0.01
N ARG A 32 7.86 4.67 -0.78
CA ARG A 32 7.72 4.66 -2.25
C ARG A 32 8.27 3.39 -2.87
N TYR A 33 9.42 2.92 -2.39
CA TYR A 33 10.04 1.67 -2.80
C TYR A 33 9.16 0.45 -2.47
N ALA A 34 8.62 0.38 -1.25
CA ALA A 34 7.73 -0.71 -0.84
C ALA A 34 6.46 -0.75 -1.70
N LEU A 35 5.86 0.41 -2.00
CA LEU A 35 4.73 0.49 -2.93
C LEU A 35 5.07 -0.04 -4.33
N ASP A 36 6.25 0.29 -4.87
CA ASP A 36 6.70 -0.22 -6.17
C ASP A 36 6.90 -1.74 -6.13
N LYS A 37 7.64 -2.22 -5.13
CA LYS A 37 8.04 -3.63 -5.03
C LYS A 37 6.85 -4.56 -4.76
N SER A 38 5.84 -4.10 -4.02
CA SER A 38 4.60 -4.83 -3.79
C SER A 38 3.67 -4.83 -5.01
N CYS A 39 3.89 -3.94 -6.01
CA CYS A 39 3.06 -3.87 -7.21
C CYS A 39 3.54 -4.88 -8.25
N ARG A 40 3.14 -6.15 -8.08
CA ARG A 40 3.60 -7.29 -8.88
C ARG A 40 2.52 -8.35 -9.06
N GLY A 41 2.81 -9.34 -9.91
CA GLY A 41 1.95 -10.51 -10.11
C GLY A 41 0.54 -10.15 -10.57
N GLN A 42 -0.47 -10.84 -10.01
CA GLN A 42 -1.88 -10.66 -10.40
C GLN A 42 -2.39 -9.24 -10.14
N LEU A 43 -1.90 -8.54 -9.11
CA LEU A 43 -2.29 -7.16 -8.82
C LEU A 43 -1.84 -6.18 -9.90
N LEU A 44 -0.68 -6.46 -10.52
CA LEU A 44 -0.16 -5.70 -11.66
C LEU A 44 -0.94 -6.04 -12.93
N ILE A 45 -1.14 -7.33 -13.21
CA ILE A 45 -1.85 -7.82 -14.40
C ILE A 45 -3.29 -7.27 -14.45
N ARG A 46 -3.98 -7.24 -13.31
CA ARG A 46 -5.34 -6.68 -13.19
C ARG A 46 -5.38 -5.14 -13.24
N GLY A 47 -4.23 -4.46 -13.26
CA GLY A 47 -4.16 -2.99 -13.25
C GLY A 47 -4.61 -2.34 -11.94
N HIS A 48 -4.72 -3.12 -10.86
CA HIS A 48 -5.17 -2.65 -9.55
C HIS A 48 -4.03 -1.96 -8.77
N CYS A 49 -2.86 -2.60 -8.65
CA CYS A 49 -1.76 -2.00 -7.89
C CYS A 49 -1.21 -0.68 -8.46
N PRO A 50 -1.18 -0.42 -9.79
CA PRO A 50 -0.80 0.89 -10.30
C PRO A 50 -1.72 2.01 -9.80
N GLN A 51 -3.02 1.73 -9.65
CA GLN A 51 -3.99 2.69 -9.11
C GLN A 51 -3.75 2.93 -7.62
N TYR A 52 -3.61 1.87 -6.81
CA TYR A 52 -3.31 2.00 -5.39
C TYR A 52 -2.01 2.77 -5.17
N ARG A 53 -0.95 2.39 -5.89
CA ARG A 53 0.36 3.04 -5.83
C ARG A 53 0.27 4.53 -6.10
N ARG A 54 -0.46 4.93 -7.15
CA ARG A 54 -0.65 6.35 -7.49
C ARG A 54 -1.31 7.10 -6.33
N ARG A 55 -2.41 6.58 -5.79
CA ARG A 55 -3.16 7.22 -4.70
C ARG A 55 -2.34 7.29 -3.40
N PHE A 56 -1.65 6.23 -3.02
CA PHE A 56 -0.78 6.23 -1.83
C PHE A 56 0.41 7.19 -1.94
N ARG A 57 0.85 7.53 -3.16
CA ARG A 57 1.94 8.50 -3.38
C ARG A 57 1.51 9.96 -3.25
N GLU A 58 0.22 10.26 -3.25
CA GLU A 58 -0.27 11.64 -3.14
C GLU A 58 0.01 12.23 -1.76
N GLN A 59 -0.10 11.43 -0.70
CA GLN A 59 0.12 11.86 0.69
C GLN A 59 0.93 10.81 1.48
N PRO A 60 2.21 10.60 1.15
CA PRO A 60 2.98 9.47 1.67
C PRO A 60 3.13 9.48 3.19
N GLY A 61 3.32 10.66 3.80
CA GLY A 61 3.40 10.79 5.26
C GLY A 61 2.11 10.38 5.97
N ARG A 62 0.95 10.71 5.40
CA ARG A 62 -0.36 10.33 5.96
C ARG A 62 -0.63 8.84 5.85
N TYR A 63 -0.35 8.23 4.70
CA TYR A 63 -0.72 6.83 4.47
C TYR A 63 0.26 5.84 5.08
N MET A 64 1.53 6.24 5.22
CA MET A 64 2.53 5.41 5.89
C MET A 64 2.16 5.13 7.36
N THR A 65 1.52 6.06 8.06
CA THR A 65 1.04 5.85 9.44
C THR A 65 -0.22 5.01 9.54
N GLN A 66 -0.78 4.53 8.42
CA GLN A 66 -2.01 3.73 8.38
C GLN A 66 -1.75 2.28 7.92
N LEU A 67 -0.49 1.90 7.66
CA LEU A 67 -0.15 0.57 7.15
C LEU A 67 -0.50 -0.56 8.13
N ASP A 68 -0.45 -0.26 9.44
CA ASP A 68 -0.89 -1.17 10.51
C ASP A 68 -2.42 -1.38 10.55
N ARG A 69 -3.17 -0.54 9.82
CA ARG A 69 -4.62 -0.59 9.66
C ARG A 69 -5.02 -0.72 8.19
N PRO A 70 -4.84 -1.90 7.57
CA PRO A 70 -5.00 -2.06 6.12
C PRO A 70 -6.34 -1.60 5.57
N TYR A 71 -7.43 -1.84 6.31
CA TYR A 71 -8.76 -1.42 5.88
C TYR A 71 -8.93 0.10 5.90
N GLU A 72 -8.40 0.79 6.91
CA GLU A 72 -8.41 2.26 6.96
C GLU A 72 -7.58 2.86 5.84
N ALA A 73 -6.37 2.34 5.59
CA ALA A 73 -5.52 2.76 4.48
C ALA A 73 -6.23 2.60 3.11
N CYS A 74 -6.88 1.46 2.89
CA CYS A 74 -7.62 1.19 1.66
C CYS A 74 -8.90 2.01 1.52
N ARG A 75 -9.58 2.35 2.62
CA ARG A 75 -10.69 3.33 2.56
C ARG A 75 -10.19 4.73 2.27
N ALA A 76 -9.06 5.15 2.83
CA ALA A 76 -8.51 6.49 2.65
C ALA A 76 -8.16 6.80 1.18
N ILE A 77 -7.81 5.76 0.41
CA ILE A 77 -7.63 5.86 -1.05
C ILE A 77 -8.85 5.42 -1.86
N ALA A 78 -10.04 5.32 -1.25
CA ALA A 78 -11.29 4.92 -1.90
C ALA A 78 -11.24 3.56 -2.64
N ALA A 79 -10.44 2.60 -2.15
CA ALA A 79 -10.42 1.23 -2.65
C ALA A 79 -11.43 0.32 -1.92
N CYS A 80 -11.61 0.57 -0.62
CA CYS A 80 -12.68 -0.01 0.19
C CYS A 80 -13.77 1.05 0.46
N LYS A 81 -15.01 0.59 0.66
CA LYS A 81 -16.13 1.40 1.15
C LYS A 81 -16.26 1.21 2.65
#